data_AF-A0A0S8L397-F1
#
_entry.id   AF-A0A0S8L397-F1
#
_cell.length_a   1.000
_cell.length_b   1.000
_cell.length_c   1.000
_cell.angle_alpha   90.00
_cell.angle_beta   90.00
_cell.angle_gamma   90.00
#
_symmetry.space_group_name_H-M   'P 1'
#
loop_
_entity.id
_entity.type
_entity.pdbx_description
1 polymer ?
#
loop_
_entity_poly.entity_id
_entity_poly.type
_entity_poly.pdbx_seq_one_letter_code
_entity_poly.pdbx_strand_id
1 'polypeptide(L)' 'MKTAIKSFIFGLIVGGLLAGWTAFNYGRNAPLLSNPFAQGKLKEAVKETTKEVVEETRGKIHDITKPAK' A
#
# COMPACT_ATOMS: atom_id res chain seq x y z
N MET A 1 -27.86 -12.71 3.44
CA MET A 1 -26.50 -12.77 4.02
C MET A 1 -25.39 -12.40 3.02
N LYS A 2 -25.31 -12.98 1.80
CA LYS A 2 -24.23 -12.66 0.83
C LYS A 2 -24.13 -11.17 0.44
N THR A 3 -25.26 -10.48 0.28
CA THR A 3 -25.29 -9.06 -0.12
C THR A 3 -24.80 -8.13 1.00
N ALA A 4 -25.15 -8.42 2.26
CA ALA A 4 -24.74 -7.61 3.40
C ALA A 4 -23.22 -7.64 3.62
N ILE A 5 -22.59 -8.81 3.50
CA ILE A 5 -21.13 -8.94 3.59
C ILE A 5 -20.44 -8.18 2.44
N LYS A 6 -20.97 -8.27 1.22
CA LYS A 6 -20.44 -7.50 0.08
C LYS A 6 -20.55 -5.99 0.30
N SER A 7 -21.70 -5.51 0.79
CA SER A 7 -21.89 -4.09 1.10
C SER A 7 -21.00 -3.63 2.25
N PHE A 8 -20.78 -4.46 3.26
CA PHE A 8 -19.85 -4.17 4.35
C PHE A 8 -18.41 -4.07 3.85
N ILE A 9 -17.93 -5.05 3.08
CA ILE A 9 -16.59 -5.03 2.48
C ILE A 9 -16.44 -3.81 1.56
N PHE A 10 -17.45 -3.51 0.75
CA PHE A 10 -17.44 -2.33 -0.11
C PHE A 10 -17.35 -1.04 0.71
N GLY A 11 -18.15 -0.90 1.76
CA GLY A 11 -18.07 0.25 2.68
C GLY A 11 -16.72 0.35 3.38
N LEU A 12 -16.12 -0.77 3.76
CA LEU A 12 -14.80 -0.82 4.39
C LEU A 12 -13.69 -0.38 3.42
N ILE A 13 -13.75 -0.82 2.16
CA ILE A 13 -12.82 -0.39 1.11
C ILE A 13 -12.98 1.11 0.83
N VAL A 14 -14.20 1.58 0.60
CA VAL A 14 -14.46 3.00 0.31
C VAL A 14 -14.07 3.88 1.50
N GLY A 15 -14.47 3.50 2.71
CA GLY A 15 -14.12 4.21 3.94
C GLY A 15 -12.61 4.22 4.20
N GLY A 16 -11.93 3.09 3.98
CA GLY A 16 -10.48 2.98 4.10
C GLY A 16 -9.73 3.86 3.12
N LEU A 17 -10.19 3.95 1.87
CA LEU A 17 -9.60 4.83 0.87
C LEU A 17 -9.76 6.31 1.22
N LEU A 18 -10.96 6.72 1.69
CA LEU A 18 -11.22 8.10 2.11
C LEU A 18 -10.42 8.47 3.39
N ALA A 19 -10.39 7.58 4.37
CA ALA A 19 -9.62 7.76 5.59
C ALA A 19 -8.11 7.83 5.28
N GLY A 20 -7.60 6.94 4.43
CA GLY A 20 -6.20 6.94 4.01
C GLY A 20 -5.81 8.22 3.26
N TRP A 21 -6.66 8.68 2.33
CA TRP A 21 -6.43 9.93 1.59
C TRP A 21 -6.33 11.13 2.53
N THR A 22 -7.32 11.29 3.41
CA THR A 22 -7.40 12.43 4.33
C THR A 22 -6.29 12.39 5.38
N ALA A 23 -6.01 11.22 5.96
CA ALA A 23 -4.92 11.02 6.91
C ALA A 23 -3.54 11.35 6.30
N PHE A 24 -3.30 10.94 5.05
CA PHE A 24 -2.04 11.22 4.36
C PHE A 24 -1.82 12.72 4.11
N ASN A 25 -2.88 13.45 3.74
CA ASN A 25 -2.81 14.89 3.57
C ASN A 25 -2.70 15.63 4.91
N TYR A 26 -3.42 15.16 5.93
CA TYR A 26 -3.34 15.69 7.30
C TYR A 26 -1.91 15.56 7.85
N GLY A 27 -1.29 14.39 7.74
CA GLY A 27 0.09 14.16 8.21
C GLY A 27 1.15 15.02 7.51
N ARG A 28 0.83 15.57 6.32
CA ARG A 28 1.72 16.47 5.58
C ARG A 28 1.32 17.95 5.68
N ASN A 29 0.37 18.31 6.55
CA ASN A 29 -0.18 19.66 6.66
C ASN A 29 -0.65 20.23 5.30
N ALA A 30 -1.17 19.38 4.42
CA ALA A 30 -1.72 19.77 3.12
C ALA A 30 -3.25 19.84 3.19
N PRO A 31 -3.92 20.58 2.27
CA PRO A 31 -5.38 20.57 2.20
C PRO A 31 -5.91 19.14 2.05
N LEU A 32 -6.90 18.75 2.84
CA LEU A 32 -7.35 17.35 2.98
C LEU A 32 -7.79 16.71 1.66
N LEU A 33 -8.38 17.50 0.75
CA LEU A 33 -8.88 17.05 -0.55
C LEU A 33 -7.88 17.27 -1.70
N SER A 34 -6.68 17.77 -1.41
CA SER A 34 -5.61 17.87 -2.41
C SER A 34 -5.12 16.48 -2.84
N ASN A 35 -4.52 16.36 -4.03
CA ASN A 35 -3.99 15.08 -4.51
C ASN A 35 -2.84 14.60 -3.60
N PRO A 36 -3.02 13.49 -2.85
CA PRO A 36 -2.01 13.02 -1.91
C PRO A 36 -0.75 12.55 -2.64
N PHE A 37 -0.88 12.08 -3.89
CA PHE A 37 0.21 11.53 -4.69
C PHE A 37 0.95 12.58 -5.55
N ALA A 38 0.61 13.87 -5.45
CA ALA A 38 1.22 14.91 -6.28
C ALA A 38 2.71 15.16 -5.98
N GLN A 39 3.18 14.82 -4.78
CA GLN A 39 4.60 14.94 -4.44
C GLN A 39 5.35 13.69 -4.92
N GLY A 40 6.28 13.86 -5.87
CA GLY A 40 7.08 12.76 -6.45
C GLY A 40 7.82 11.88 -5.44
N LYS A 41 8.06 12.39 -4.23
CA LYS A 41 8.69 11.67 -3.11
C LYS A 41 7.92 10.40 -2.70
N LEU A 42 6.59 10.39 -2.82
CA LEU A 42 5.79 9.21 -2.47
C LEU A 42 5.97 8.08 -3.48
N LYS A 43 6.10 8.42 -4.77
CA LYS A 43 6.36 7.44 -5.83
C LYS A 43 7.74 6.81 -5.68
N GLU A 44 8.74 7.60 -5.28
CA GLU A 44 10.08 7.08 -4.97
C GLU A 44 10.06 6.17 -3.74
N ALA A 45 9.46 6.60 -2.64
CA ALA A 45 9.37 5.79 -1.41
C ALA A 45 8.67 4.44 -1.66
N VAL A 46 7.52 4.45 -2.35
CA VAL A 46 6.79 3.21 -2.70
C VAL A 46 7.63 2.32 -3.62
N LYS A 47 8.36 2.92 -4.57
CA LYS A 47 9.22 2.17 -5.49
C LYS A 47 10.40 1.53 -4.76
N GLU A 48 11.04 2.23 -3.82
CA GLU A 48 12.11 1.67 -3.00
C GLU A 48 11.61 0.53 -2.12
N THR A 49 10.53 0.75 -1.35
CA THR A 49 9.96 -0.30 -0.50
C THR A 49 9.55 -1.53 -1.30
N THR A 50 8.94 -1.35 -2.47
CA THR A 50 8.55 -2.48 -3.34
C THR A 50 9.79 -3.22 -3.85
N LYS A 51 10.85 -2.51 -4.23
CA LYS A 51 12.09 -3.12 -4.71
C LYS A 51 12.76 -3.93 -3.60
N GLU A 52 12.81 -3.39 -2.39
CA GLU A 52 13.39 -4.06 -1.22
C GLU A 52 12.63 -5.35 -0.87
N VAL A 53 11.29 -5.30 -0.84
CA VAL A 53 10.46 -6.48 -0.59
C VAL A 53 10.63 -7.54 -1.68
N VAL A 54 10.72 -7.14 -2.96
CA VAL A 54 10.94 -8.06 -4.07
C VAL A 54 12.33 -8.69 -4.02
N GLU A 55 13.36 -7.92 -3.70
CA GLU A 55 14.72 -8.44 -3.55
C GLU A 55 14.84 -9.37 -2.34
N GLU A 56 14.23 -9.03 -1.21
CA GLU A 56 14.18 -9.90 -0.03
C GLU A 56 13.47 -11.22 -0.34
N THR A 57 12.33 -11.14 -1.04
CA THR A 57 11.57 -12.32 -1.48
C THR A 57 12.40 -13.18 -2.44
N ARG A 58 13.09 -12.55 -3.39
CA ARG A 58 13.99 -13.25 -4.33
C ARG A 58 15.13 -13.94 -3.59
N GLY A 59 15.74 -13.28 -2.62
CA GLY A 59 16.80 -13.84 -1.78
C GLY A 59 16.30 -15.06 -1.01
N LYS A 60 15.15 -14.93 -0.32
CA LYS A 60 14.52 -16.03 0.42
C LYS A 60 14.17 -17.21 -0.48
N ILE A 61 13.58 -16.97 -1.65
CA ILE A 61 13.30 -18.04 -2.63
C ILE A 61 14.61 -18.68 -3.09
N HIS A 62 15.63 -17.89 -3.43
CA HIS A 62 16.92 -18.40 -3.89
C HIS A 62 17.61 -19.26 -2.84
N ASP A 63 17.57 -18.88 -1.56
CA ASP A 63 18.14 -19.67 -0.47
C ASP A 63 17.43 -21.00 -0.25
N ILE A 64 16.10 -21.03 -0.42
CA ILE A 64 15.30 -22.26 -0.35
C ILE A 64 15.56 -23.17 -1.58
N THR A 65 15.91 -22.58 -2.72
CA THR A 65 16.14 -23.33 -3.98
C THR A 65 17.60 -23.73 -4.17
N LYS A 66 18.50 -23.42 -3.22
CA LYS A 66 19.89 -23.91 -3.28
C LYS A 66 19.89 -25.44 -3.15
N PRO A 67 20.55 -26.17 -4.06
CA PRO A 67 20.64 -27.61 -3.96
C PRO A 67 21.38 -27.97 -2.67
N ALA A 68 20.81 -28.91 -1.90
CA ALA A 68 21.49 -29.50 -0.77
C ALA A 68 22.82 -30.09 -1.25
N LYS A 69 23.91 -29.73 -0.57
CA LYS A 69 25.25 -30.28 -0.82
C LYS A 69 25.28 -31.78 -0.62
#